data_AF-A0A834HWM2-F1
#
_entry.id   AF-A0A834HWM2-F1
#
_cell.length_a   1.000
_cell.length_b   1.000
_cell.length_c   1.000
_cell.angle_alpha   90.00
_cell.angle_beta   90.00
_cell.angle_gamma   90.00
#
_symmetry.space_group_name_H-M   'P 1'
#
loop_
_entity.id
_entity.type
_entity.pdbx_description
1 polymer ?
#
loop_
_entity_poly.entity_id
_entity_poly.type
_entity_poly.pdbx_seq_one_letter_code
_entity_poly.pdbx_strand_id
1 'polypeptide(L)'
;MAVACLGDNRVYDLQVKDEHVVTPNFRNVHVDQATDVYFGDRNIFQGPVTIEKIVLTKGGRGKGEAPRDPDHGYRKDGPEPNTSSTAAPSPCRRNILRLLKSKSTERPLVTTAIVIAVILCLIAGVAVIVAVADRGLTVLTRSQWGAIPPTDATTPLVTPVPYVIIHHTATVNCSTIEECIPHVRFIQEFHTGGKQFYDIGYNFLIGGDGTVFEGRGWTVEGAHSYGNNYKSIGIAFIGTFNDIKPPDVQMSACKKLIAKGVKLGYIKEDYKLLAARQLAATESPGAVFYAELKTWPHWSLEL
;
A
#
# COMPACT_ATOMS: atom_id res chain seq x y z
N MET A 1 17.52 8.64 -16.12
CA MET A 1 17.98 9.41 -17.29
C MET A 1 17.64 10.88 -17.01
N ALA A 2 18.64 11.70 -16.70
CA ALA A 2 18.45 13.11 -16.38
C ALA A 2 19.13 13.95 -17.46
N VAL A 3 18.43 14.96 -17.98
CA VAL A 3 18.97 15.90 -18.96
C VAL A 3 19.19 17.23 -18.25
N ALA A 4 20.42 17.73 -18.27
CA ALA A 4 20.76 19.07 -17.81
C ALA A 4 21.17 19.92 -19.01
N CYS A 5 20.51 21.07 -19.19
CA CYS A 5 20.92 22.05 -20.19
C CYS A 5 21.84 23.09 -19.53
N LEU A 6 23.04 23.29 -20.08
CA LEU A 6 23.95 24.36 -19.68
C LEU A 6 24.47 25.10 -20.92
N GLY A 7 24.20 26.41 -20.96
CA GLY A 7 24.98 27.42 -21.70
C GLY A 7 25.04 27.31 -23.22
N ASP A 8 25.77 26.33 -23.74
CA ASP A 8 26.14 26.18 -25.14
C ASP A 8 25.51 24.94 -25.77
N ASN A 9 24.91 25.14 -26.93
CA ASN A 9 23.88 24.25 -27.50
C ASN A 9 24.45 22.96 -28.15
N ARG A 10 25.12 22.11 -27.37
CA ARG A 10 25.65 20.79 -27.79
C ARG A 10 25.31 19.70 -26.78
N VAL A 11 24.89 18.54 -27.28
CA VAL A 11 24.59 17.34 -26.48
C VAL A 11 25.83 16.45 -26.41
N TYR A 12 26.21 16.04 -25.20
CA TYR A 12 27.19 14.97 -24.96
C TYR A 12 26.54 13.86 -24.14
N ASP A 13 26.73 12.61 -24.56
CA ASP A 13 26.21 11.43 -23.87
C ASP A 13 27.18 11.01 -22.76
N LEU A 14 26.73 11.06 -21.51
CA LEU A 14 27.52 10.67 -20.33
C LEU A 14 27.08 9.29 -19.85
N GLN A 15 27.76 8.25 -20.32
CA GLN A 15 27.64 6.92 -19.74
C GLN A 15 28.29 6.90 -18.35
N VAL A 16 27.45 6.84 -17.31
CA VAL A 16 27.88 6.61 -15.93
C VAL A 16 27.99 5.10 -15.71
N LYS A 17 29.21 4.64 -15.45
CA LYS A 17 29.47 3.29 -14.91
C LYS A 17 29.03 3.22 -13.44
N ASP A 18 28.64 2.03 -13.00
CA ASP A 18 28.27 1.76 -11.60
C ASP A 18 29.34 2.22 -10.60
N GLU A 19 28.93 3.00 -9.60
CA GLU A 19 29.49 2.95 -8.24
C GLU A 19 28.55 3.59 -7.21
N HIS A 20 28.10 2.78 -6.24
CA HIS A 20 27.55 3.14 -4.92
C HIS A 20 26.82 4.49 -4.73
N VAL A 21 25.52 4.53 -5.04
CA VAL A 21 24.63 5.61 -4.57
C VAL A 21 24.21 5.37 -3.11
N VAL A 22 24.97 5.93 -2.17
CA VAL A 22 24.50 6.08 -0.78
C VAL A 22 23.47 7.21 -0.74
N THR A 23 22.21 6.91 -0.41
CA THR A 23 21.18 7.94 -0.19
C THR A 23 21.42 8.64 1.16
N PRO A 24 21.75 9.95 1.20
CA PRO A 24 21.91 10.67 2.46
C PRO A 24 20.55 10.88 3.13
N ASN A 25 20.44 10.50 4.41
CA ASN A 25 19.21 10.59 5.18
C ASN A 25 19.21 11.89 6.01
N PHE A 26 18.58 12.94 5.51
CA PHE A 26 18.56 14.26 6.16
C PHE A 26 17.53 14.31 7.29
N ARG A 27 17.97 14.74 8.49
CA ARG A 27 17.09 15.03 9.63
C ARG A 27 16.73 16.53 9.67
N ASN A 28 16.53 17.09 10.86
CA ASN A 28 16.17 18.49 11.04
C ASN A 28 17.25 19.44 10.51
N VAL A 29 16.81 20.53 9.88
CA VAL A 29 17.66 21.67 9.50
C VAL A 29 17.34 22.82 10.44
N HIS A 30 18.37 23.45 11.00
CA HIS A 30 18.22 24.66 11.80
C HIS A 30 19.37 25.64 11.51
N VAL A 31 19.09 26.93 11.76
CA VAL A 31 20.04 28.03 11.59
C VAL A 31 20.19 28.67 12.95
N ASP A 32 21.44 28.83 13.40
CA ASP A 32 21.74 29.54 14.64
C ASP A 32 22.56 30.80 14.33
N GLN A 33 22.21 31.89 15.02
CA GLN A 33 22.82 33.23 14.95
C GLN A 33 23.18 33.79 13.55
N ALA A 34 22.48 33.37 12.49
CA ALA A 34 22.62 33.83 11.10
C ALA A 34 24.01 33.66 10.43
N THR A 35 24.94 32.95 11.07
CA THR A 35 26.30 32.70 10.55
C THR A 35 26.62 31.24 10.27
N ASP A 36 25.82 30.29 10.75
CA ASP A 36 26.03 28.85 10.56
C ASP A 36 24.74 28.13 10.13
N VAL A 37 24.89 27.12 9.27
CA VAL A 37 23.78 26.23 8.86
C VAL A 37 24.08 24.78 9.23
N TYR A 38 23.17 24.18 10.01
CA TYR A 38 23.30 22.84 10.55
C TYR A 38 22.30 21.87 9.89
N PHE A 39 22.82 20.71 9.48
CA PHE A 39 22.02 19.60 8.93
C PHE A 39 22.17 18.39 9.84
N GLY A 40 21.15 18.14 10.68
CA GLY A 40 21.31 17.26 11.83
C GLY A 40 22.42 17.78 12.76
N ASP A 41 23.31 16.88 13.19
CA ASP A 41 24.36 17.16 14.18
C ASP A 41 25.69 17.62 13.55
N ARG A 42 25.68 18.07 12.28
CA ARG A 42 26.89 18.51 11.55
C ARG A 42 26.74 19.93 11.02
N ASN A 43 27.76 20.75 11.28
CA ASN A 43 27.95 22.03 10.59
C ASN A 43 28.41 21.75 9.15
N ILE A 44 27.74 22.34 8.16
CA ILE A 44 28.07 22.17 6.73
C ILE A 44 28.53 23.50 6.10
N PHE A 45 28.29 24.63 6.76
CA PHE A 45 28.68 25.95 6.27
C PHE A 45 28.95 26.92 7.42
N GLN A 46 30.11 27.57 7.37
CA GLN A 46 30.55 28.61 8.31
C GLN A 46 30.76 29.93 7.56
N GLY A 47 29.99 30.95 7.91
CA GLY A 47 30.06 32.28 7.29
C GLY A 47 28.68 32.89 7.03
N PRO A 48 28.60 34.22 6.83
CA PRO A 48 27.32 34.92 6.69
C PRO A 48 26.50 34.38 5.51
N VAL A 49 25.26 33.95 5.80
CA VAL A 49 24.35 33.31 4.85
C VAL A 49 23.04 34.09 4.71
N THR A 50 22.58 34.25 3.47
CA THR A 50 21.30 34.90 3.15
C THR A 50 20.31 33.87 2.63
N ILE A 51 19.15 33.72 3.29
CA ILE A 51 18.10 32.80 2.85
C ILE A 51 17.21 33.51 1.82
N GLU A 52 17.38 33.19 0.54
CA GLU A 52 16.61 33.82 -0.55
C GLU A 52 15.15 33.36 -0.63
N LYS A 53 14.86 32.10 -0.23
CA LYS A 53 13.52 31.52 -0.37
C LYS A 53 13.25 30.36 0.59
N ILE A 54 12.11 30.41 1.28
CA ILE A 54 11.55 29.28 2.03
C ILE A 54 10.31 28.79 1.29
N VAL A 55 10.24 27.49 1.00
CA VAL A 55 9.10 26.86 0.33
C VAL A 55 8.40 25.91 1.31
N LEU A 56 7.20 26.29 1.75
CA LEU A 56 6.37 25.47 2.63
C LEU A 56 5.35 24.66 1.81
N THR A 57 5.42 23.34 1.89
CA THR A 57 4.40 22.43 1.33
C THR A 57 3.16 22.41 2.23
N LYS A 58 1.96 22.52 1.63
CA LYS A 58 0.71 22.80 2.37
C LYS A 58 0.01 21.54 2.93
N GLY A 59 -0.27 21.57 4.23
CA GLY A 59 -1.32 20.79 4.93
C GLY A 59 -0.78 19.83 5.99
N GLY A 60 -1.01 19.98 7.31
CA GLY A 60 -1.75 20.99 8.11
C GLY A 60 -1.41 20.80 9.62
N ARG A 61 -2.21 21.15 10.64
CA ARG A 61 -3.54 21.80 10.76
C ARG A 61 -3.76 22.21 12.25
N GLY A 62 -3.69 23.49 12.63
CA GLY A 62 -3.76 23.92 14.05
C GLY A 62 -4.20 25.38 14.26
N LYS A 63 -4.71 25.71 15.47
CA LYS A 63 -5.39 26.99 15.82
C LYS A 63 -4.44 28.09 16.33
N GLY A 64 -4.87 29.36 16.22
CA GLY A 64 -4.35 30.52 16.97
C GLY A 64 -5.10 31.81 16.65
N GLU A 65 -5.44 32.62 17.67
CA GLU A 65 -5.96 34.01 17.55
C GLU A 65 -4.79 34.98 17.20
N ALA A 66 -4.91 36.27 16.86
CA ALA A 66 -5.96 37.32 16.92
C ALA A 66 -5.65 38.36 15.76
N PRO A 67 -6.06 39.66 15.73
CA PRO A 67 -6.90 40.48 16.63
C PRO A 67 -7.99 41.36 15.94
N ARG A 68 -8.67 42.16 16.78
CA ARG A 68 -9.56 43.32 16.51
C ARG A 68 -8.69 44.49 15.94
N ASP A 69 -9.13 45.64 15.40
CA ASP A 69 -10.36 46.49 15.38
C ASP A 69 -10.07 47.62 14.32
N PRO A 70 -10.81 48.74 14.14
CA PRO A 70 -12.24 49.05 14.28
C PRO A 70 -12.89 49.60 12.97
N ASP A 71 -14.22 49.79 13.01
CA ASP A 71 -15.00 50.61 12.07
C ASP A 71 -15.13 52.06 12.57
N HIS A 72 -15.19 53.04 11.65
CA HIS A 72 -15.82 54.34 11.92
C HIS A 72 -16.32 55.00 10.62
N GLY A 73 -17.63 54.87 10.40
CA GLY A 73 -18.30 55.33 9.17
C GLY A 73 -18.62 56.83 9.07
N TYR A 74 -19.54 57.17 8.16
CA TYR A 74 -20.55 58.20 8.41
C TYR A 74 -21.79 58.03 7.52
N ARG A 75 -22.88 58.64 7.98
CA ARG A 75 -24.28 58.52 7.54
C ARG A 75 -24.70 59.73 6.69
N LYS A 76 -25.54 59.53 5.67
CA LYS A 76 -26.66 60.39 5.16
C LYS A 76 -27.41 59.63 4.05
N ASP A 77 -28.66 59.89 3.67
CA ASP A 77 -29.90 60.27 4.38
C ASP A 77 -31.06 59.89 3.40
N GLY A 78 -32.29 59.71 3.90
CA GLY A 78 -33.47 59.42 3.05
C GLY A 78 -34.05 60.68 2.35
N PRO A 79 -35.31 60.66 1.83
CA PRO A 79 -36.36 59.67 2.09
C PRO A 79 -37.16 59.16 0.85
N GLU A 80 -37.94 58.11 1.10
CA GLU A 80 -39.09 57.64 0.30
C GLU A 80 -40.32 58.59 0.50
N PRO A 81 -41.42 58.55 -0.30
CA PRO A 81 -42.40 57.45 -0.14
C PRO A 81 -43.26 57.03 -1.37
N ASN A 82 -43.62 55.74 -1.36
CA ASN A 82 -44.91 55.12 -1.73
C ASN A 82 -45.97 55.87 -2.58
N THR A 83 -46.52 55.17 -3.59
CA THR A 83 -47.99 54.91 -3.66
C THR A 83 -48.33 53.74 -4.60
N SER A 84 -49.42 53.03 -4.29
CA SER A 84 -49.98 51.94 -5.10
C SER A 84 -51.29 52.35 -5.78
N SER A 85 -51.55 51.84 -7.00
CA SER A 85 -52.90 51.50 -7.50
C SER A 85 -52.75 50.68 -8.82
N THR A 86 -53.23 49.43 -8.85
CA THR A 86 -54.52 48.92 -9.38
C THR A 86 -54.63 48.64 -10.89
N ALA A 87 -55.14 47.42 -11.18
CA ALA A 87 -55.98 47.03 -12.32
C ALA A 87 -55.35 46.74 -13.71
N ALA A 88 -55.92 45.68 -14.32
CA ALA A 88 -55.69 45.16 -15.67
C ALA A 88 -56.70 45.78 -16.68
N PRO A 89 -56.78 45.43 -18.00
CA PRO A 89 -56.12 44.32 -18.70
C PRO A 89 -55.51 44.63 -20.09
N SER A 90 -55.06 43.55 -20.74
CA SER A 90 -54.56 43.39 -22.12
C SER A 90 -55.67 43.65 -23.20
N PRO A 91 -55.43 43.55 -24.53
CA PRO A 91 -54.29 42.94 -25.23
C PRO A 91 -53.79 43.57 -26.56
N CYS A 92 -52.57 43.21 -26.98
CA CYS A 92 -52.33 42.89 -28.39
C CYS A 92 -51.13 41.92 -28.59
N ARG A 93 -51.41 40.71 -29.09
CA ARG A 93 -50.38 39.74 -29.50
C ARG A 93 -49.75 40.14 -30.83
N ARG A 94 -48.42 40.08 -30.95
CA ARG A 94 -47.76 39.74 -32.24
C ARG A 94 -46.71 38.65 -32.04
N ASN A 95 -46.69 37.72 -32.99
CA ASN A 95 -45.91 36.50 -32.91
C ASN A 95 -44.41 36.77 -33.15
N ILE A 96 -43.56 36.48 -32.16
CA ILE A 96 -42.13 36.19 -32.38
C ILE A 96 -41.78 34.86 -31.68
N LEU A 97 -42.41 33.77 -32.13
CA LEU A 97 -42.00 32.42 -31.71
C LEU A 97 -42.38 31.35 -32.77
N ARG A 98 -41.88 31.52 -34.00
CA ARG A 98 -41.88 30.49 -35.06
C ARG A 98 -40.49 30.35 -35.69
N LEU A 99 -39.50 30.09 -34.84
CA LEU A 99 -38.10 29.67 -35.10
C LEU A 99 -37.58 29.50 -33.64
N LEU A 100 -37.58 28.34 -32.98
CA LEU A 100 -37.22 26.99 -33.39
C LEU A 100 -38.15 25.95 -32.76
N LYS A 101 -39.04 25.33 -33.53
CA LYS A 101 -39.69 24.05 -33.16
C LYS A 101 -39.25 22.94 -34.11
N SER A 102 -37.96 22.64 -34.09
CA SER A 102 -37.47 21.36 -34.58
C SER A 102 -38.07 20.26 -33.70
N LYS A 103 -38.95 19.44 -34.28
CA LYS A 103 -39.42 18.18 -33.66
C LYS A 103 -38.23 17.22 -33.62
N SER A 104 -37.51 17.22 -32.52
CA SER A 104 -36.33 16.39 -32.32
C SER A 104 -36.74 15.00 -31.80
N THR A 105 -37.33 14.22 -32.71
CA THR A 105 -37.82 12.85 -32.44
C THR A 105 -36.68 11.81 -32.37
N GLU A 106 -35.45 12.21 -32.68
CA GLU A 106 -34.22 11.40 -32.65
C GLU A 106 -33.57 11.28 -31.24
N ARG A 107 -34.06 12.00 -30.23
CA ARG A 107 -33.35 12.16 -28.93
C ARG A 107 -33.09 10.88 -28.12
N PRO A 108 -34.01 9.89 -27.98
CA PRO A 108 -33.82 8.82 -27.01
C PRO A 108 -32.64 7.89 -27.36
N LEU A 109 -32.37 7.68 -28.65
CA LEU A 109 -31.28 6.83 -29.14
C LEU A 109 -29.90 7.47 -28.88
N VAL A 110 -29.77 8.78 -29.15
CA VAL A 110 -28.52 9.50 -28.89
C VAL A 110 -28.22 9.57 -27.39
N THR A 111 -29.23 9.81 -26.54
CA THR A 111 -29.02 9.81 -25.08
C THR A 111 -28.68 8.44 -24.52
N THR A 112 -29.29 7.35 -25.02
CA THR A 112 -28.93 5.99 -24.58
C THR A 112 -27.52 5.61 -25.03
N ALA A 113 -27.12 5.94 -26.26
CA ALA A 113 -25.76 5.73 -26.74
C ALA A 113 -24.70 6.46 -25.88
N ILE A 114 -24.96 7.72 -25.48
CA ILE A 114 -24.08 8.48 -24.58
C ILE A 114 -24.00 7.82 -23.20
N VAL A 115 -25.14 7.40 -22.62
CA VAL A 115 -25.15 6.72 -21.30
C VAL A 115 -24.38 5.40 -21.34
N ILE A 116 -24.56 4.60 -22.41
CA ILE A 116 -23.81 3.36 -22.61
C ILE A 116 -22.31 3.66 -22.75
N ALA A 117 -21.92 4.65 -23.53
CA ALA A 117 -20.52 5.05 -23.69
C ALA A 117 -19.89 5.50 -22.36
N VAL A 118 -20.62 6.27 -21.53
CA VAL A 118 -20.16 6.68 -20.19
C VAL A 118 -20.01 5.45 -19.28
N ILE A 119 -20.97 4.53 -19.27
CA ILE A 119 -20.89 3.28 -18.49
C ILE A 119 -19.69 2.43 -18.94
N LEU A 120 -19.46 2.27 -20.24
CA LEU A 120 -18.32 1.53 -20.77
C LEU A 120 -16.98 2.21 -20.41
N CYS A 121 -16.89 3.55 -20.47
CA CYS A 121 -15.72 4.29 -20.01
C CYS A 121 -15.49 4.15 -18.50
N LEU A 122 -16.54 4.12 -17.67
CA LEU A 122 -16.43 3.87 -16.23
C LEU A 122 -15.96 2.45 -15.95
N ILE A 123 -16.52 1.44 -16.62
CA ILE A 123 -16.10 0.04 -16.51
C ILE A 123 -14.63 -0.13 -16.95
N ALA A 124 -14.24 0.47 -18.08
CA ALA A 124 -12.86 0.45 -18.55
C ALA A 124 -11.91 1.16 -17.59
N GLY A 125 -12.31 2.32 -17.04
CA GLY A 125 -11.54 3.04 -16.02
C GLY A 125 -11.34 2.21 -14.75
N VAL A 126 -12.39 1.56 -14.24
CA VAL A 126 -12.30 0.64 -13.09
C VAL A 126 -11.42 -0.57 -13.43
N ALA A 127 -11.55 -1.16 -14.61
CA ALA A 127 -10.71 -2.29 -15.04
C ALA A 127 -9.22 -1.91 -15.12
N VAL A 128 -8.89 -0.71 -15.63
CA VAL A 128 -7.53 -0.17 -15.64
C VAL A 128 -7.02 0.09 -14.22
N ILE A 129 -7.84 0.65 -13.33
CA ILE A 129 -7.47 0.86 -11.91
C ILE A 129 -7.19 -0.48 -11.22
N VAL A 130 -8.02 -1.50 -11.44
CA VAL A 130 -7.82 -2.85 -10.90
C VAL A 130 -6.56 -3.50 -11.47
N ALA A 131 -6.29 -3.36 -12.78
CA ALA A 131 -5.08 -3.89 -13.41
C ALA A 131 -3.80 -3.20 -12.92
N VAL A 132 -3.82 -1.87 -12.71
CA VAL A 132 -2.69 -1.11 -12.16
C VAL A 132 -2.48 -1.41 -10.66
N ALA A 133 -3.53 -1.80 -9.94
CA ALA A 133 -3.43 -2.29 -8.56
C ALA A 133 -2.88 -3.72 -8.45
N ASP A 134 -2.92 -4.52 -9.52
CA ASP A 134 -2.35 -5.88 -9.53
C ASP A 134 -0.82 -5.86 -9.71
N ARG A 135 -0.11 -5.35 -8.69
CA ARG A 135 1.32 -5.64 -8.53
C ARG A 135 1.49 -7.16 -8.42
N GLY A 136 2.25 -7.75 -9.35
CA GLY A 136 2.51 -9.18 -9.39
C GLY A 136 3.15 -9.72 -8.12
N LEU A 137 3.07 -11.03 -7.91
CA LEU A 137 3.62 -11.67 -6.72
C LEU A 137 5.16 -11.76 -6.77
N THR A 138 5.84 -10.87 -6.05
CA THR A 138 7.29 -10.96 -5.81
C THR A 138 7.59 -12.12 -4.86
N VAL A 139 8.43 -13.07 -5.31
CA VAL A 139 8.95 -14.16 -4.50
C VAL A 139 10.48 -14.13 -4.58
N LEU A 140 11.14 -13.93 -3.45
CA LEU A 140 12.59 -14.05 -3.33
C LEU A 140 12.95 -15.49 -2.98
N THR A 141 13.76 -16.11 -3.83
CA THR A 141 14.32 -17.44 -3.60
C THR A 141 15.27 -17.44 -2.41
N ARG A 142 15.56 -18.62 -1.87
CA ARG A 142 16.58 -18.83 -0.82
C ARG A 142 17.90 -18.10 -1.10
N SER A 143 18.40 -18.18 -2.33
CA SER A 143 19.64 -17.51 -2.73
C SER A 143 19.53 -15.98 -2.75
N GLN A 144 18.38 -15.41 -3.12
CA GLN A 144 18.19 -13.96 -3.23
C GLN A 144 18.15 -13.27 -1.86
N TRP A 145 17.55 -13.88 -0.83
CA TRP A 145 17.62 -13.35 0.53
C TRP A 145 18.86 -13.82 1.30
N GLY A 146 19.71 -14.68 0.72
CA GLY A 146 20.96 -15.15 1.31
C GLY A 146 20.75 -16.16 2.45
N ALA A 147 19.91 -17.16 2.20
CA ALA A 147 19.70 -18.30 3.09
C ALA A 147 20.97 -19.12 3.26
N ILE A 148 21.22 -19.62 4.48
CA ILE A 148 22.15 -20.73 4.66
C ILE A 148 21.50 -22.05 4.16
N PRO A 149 22.29 -23.05 3.75
CA PRO A 149 21.79 -24.40 3.49
C PRO A 149 21.15 -25.02 4.75
N PRO A 150 20.24 -26.00 4.61
CA PRO A 150 19.82 -26.82 5.73
C PRO A 150 21.01 -27.50 6.43
N THR A 151 20.93 -27.67 7.75
CA THR A 151 21.99 -28.28 8.56
C THR A 151 21.99 -29.81 8.53
N ASP A 152 20.93 -30.43 8.03
CA ASP A 152 20.78 -31.88 7.85
C ASP A 152 19.83 -32.18 6.66
N ALA A 153 19.65 -33.45 6.33
CA ALA A 153 18.71 -33.93 5.33
C ALA A 153 17.27 -33.45 5.62
N THR A 154 16.56 -33.06 4.56
CA THR A 154 15.19 -32.55 4.68
C THR A 154 14.17 -33.57 4.18
N THR A 155 13.01 -33.65 4.83
CA THR A 155 11.93 -34.56 4.44
C THR A 155 11.15 -33.98 3.25
N PRO A 156 10.95 -34.74 2.16
CA PRO A 156 10.07 -34.31 1.06
C PRO A 156 8.61 -34.18 1.51
N LEU A 157 7.93 -33.13 1.07
CA LEU A 157 6.51 -32.90 1.31
C LEU A 157 5.65 -33.58 0.23
N VAL A 158 4.64 -34.35 0.64
CA VAL A 158 3.71 -35.00 -0.30
C VAL A 158 2.64 -34.01 -0.72
N THR A 159 2.66 -33.60 -2.00
CA THR A 159 1.74 -32.62 -2.58
C THR A 159 0.73 -33.26 -3.55
N PRO A 160 -0.48 -32.70 -3.74
CA PRO A 160 -1.00 -31.47 -3.15
C PRO A 160 -1.37 -31.60 -1.67
N VAL A 161 -0.91 -30.67 -0.84
CA VAL A 161 -1.27 -30.66 0.59
C VAL A 161 -2.73 -30.22 0.80
N PRO A 162 -3.44 -30.80 1.78
CA PRO A 162 -4.78 -30.36 2.13
C PRO A 162 -4.80 -29.05 2.94
N TYR A 163 -3.76 -28.71 3.71
CA TYR A 163 -3.81 -27.62 4.70
C TYR A 163 -2.85 -26.46 4.37
N VAL A 164 -3.30 -25.24 4.63
CA VAL A 164 -2.45 -24.03 4.69
C VAL A 164 -2.53 -23.48 6.11
N ILE A 165 -1.40 -23.38 6.80
CA ILE A 165 -1.34 -22.94 8.19
C ILE A 165 -0.68 -21.56 8.27
N ILE A 166 -1.44 -20.57 8.74
CA ILE A 166 -0.99 -19.19 8.87
C ILE A 166 -0.39 -18.96 10.26
N HIS A 167 0.80 -18.36 10.24
CA HIS A 167 1.57 -17.95 11.41
C HIS A 167 1.86 -16.44 11.36
N HIS A 168 2.22 -15.87 12.52
CA HIS A 168 3.10 -14.72 12.58
C HIS A 168 4.49 -15.15 13.06
N THR A 169 5.50 -14.31 12.86
CA THR A 169 6.87 -14.55 13.36
C THR A 169 7.05 -14.11 14.81
N ALA A 170 6.13 -13.30 15.36
CA ALA A 170 6.27 -12.64 16.67
C ALA A 170 7.53 -11.76 16.76
N THR A 171 7.99 -11.23 15.62
CA THR A 171 9.09 -10.26 15.53
C THR A 171 8.53 -8.83 15.42
N VAL A 172 9.43 -7.84 15.38
CA VAL A 172 9.08 -6.53 14.83
C VAL A 172 8.67 -6.65 13.35
N ASN A 173 7.85 -5.71 12.89
CA ASN A 173 7.41 -5.62 11.50
C ASN A 173 8.49 -4.96 10.64
N CYS A 174 8.47 -5.25 9.33
CA CYS A 174 9.35 -4.66 8.32
C CYS A 174 8.52 -4.14 7.14
N SER A 175 8.96 -3.06 6.51
CA SER A 175 8.18 -2.28 5.52
C SER A 175 8.84 -2.19 4.14
N THR A 176 10.09 -2.67 3.99
CA THR A 176 10.78 -2.82 2.69
C THR A 176 11.48 -4.18 2.60
N ILE A 177 11.89 -4.58 1.39
CA ILE A 177 12.65 -5.81 1.16
C ILE A 177 13.95 -5.82 1.99
N GLU A 178 14.65 -4.68 2.01
CA GLU A 178 15.95 -4.49 2.68
C GLU A 178 15.82 -4.59 4.20
N GLU A 179 14.70 -4.12 4.76
CA GLU A 179 14.35 -4.32 6.17
C GLU A 179 13.97 -5.78 6.45
N CYS A 180 13.21 -6.43 5.56
CA CYS A 180 12.70 -7.78 5.78
C CYS A 180 13.77 -8.88 5.64
N ILE A 181 14.77 -8.75 4.76
CA ILE A 181 15.86 -9.72 4.58
C ILE A 181 16.58 -10.09 5.91
N PRO A 182 17.09 -9.13 6.72
CA PRO A 182 17.75 -9.46 7.98
C PRO A 182 16.80 -10.13 8.99
N HIS A 183 15.50 -9.82 8.99
CA HIS A 183 14.54 -10.54 9.82
C HIS A 183 14.40 -12.00 9.40
N VAL A 184 14.31 -12.30 8.10
CA VAL A 184 14.23 -13.69 7.61
C VAL A 184 15.49 -14.48 7.96
N ARG A 185 16.68 -13.86 7.82
CA ARG A 185 17.95 -14.48 8.24
C ARG A 185 17.99 -14.77 9.75
N PHE A 186 17.62 -13.79 10.58
CA PHE A 186 17.52 -13.97 12.03
C PHE A 186 16.54 -15.08 12.41
N ILE A 187 15.40 -15.19 11.72
CA ILE A 187 14.43 -16.27 11.94
C ILE A 187 15.01 -17.64 11.51
N GLN A 188 15.80 -17.71 10.44
CA GLN A 188 16.51 -18.94 10.06
C GLN A 188 17.53 -19.34 11.13
N GLU A 189 18.40 -18.42 11.56
CA GLU A 189 19.42 -18.63 12.58
C GLU A 189 18.83 -19.05 13.94
N PHE A 190 17.76 -18.37 14.37
CA PHE A 190 17.04 -18.73 15.59
C PHE A 190 16.38 -20.12 15.49
N HIS A 191 15.91 -20.53 14.32
CA HIS A 191 15.35 -21.87 14.12
C HIS A 191 16.43 -22.96 14.11
N THR A 192 17.57 -22.74 13.44
CA THR A 192 18.64 -23.74 13.36
C THR A 192 19.43 -23.84 14.66
N GLY A 193 19.87 -22.71 15.23
CA GLY A 193 20.63 -22.67 16.48
C GLY A 193 19.77 -22.80 17.74
N GLY A 194 18.66 -22.06 17.80
CA GLY A 194 17.82 -21.95 19.01
C GLY A 194 16.73 -23.01 19.15
N LYS A 195 16.17 -23.53 18.03
CA LYS A 195 15.17 -24.61 18.03
C LYS A 195 15.69 -25.97 17.52
N GLN A 196 16.95 -26.05 17.09
CA GLN A 196 17.55 -27.25 16.51
C GLN A 196 16.79 -27.80 15.29
N PHE A 197 16.10 -26.93 14.55
CA PHE A 197 15.47 -27.31 13.29
C PHE A 197 16.54 -27.42 12.20
N TYR A 198 16.37 -28.33 11.24
CA TYR A 198 17.31 -28.45 10.11
C TYR A 198 17.35 -27.21 9.20
N ASP A 199 16.32 -26.37 9.25
CA ASP A 199 16.20 -25.13 8.48
C ASP A 199 15.09 -24.26 9.08
N ILE A 200 14.93 -23.03 8.58
CA ILE A 200 13.80 -22.15 8.89
C ILE A 200 12.47 -22.93 8.90
N GLY A 201 11.67 -22.79 9.97
CA GLY A 201 10.52 -23.68 10.20
C GLY A 201 9.34 -23.51 9.24
N TYR A 202 9.27 -22.41 8.48
CA TYR A 202 8.16 -22.10 7.59
C TYR A 202 8.49 -22.44 6.13
N ASN A 203 7.47 -22.82 5.35
CA ASN A 203 7.61 -22.99 3.90
C ASN A 203 7.81 -21.63 3.21
N PHE A 204 7.04 -20.62 3.64
CA PHE A 204 7.14 -19.25 3.16
C PHE A 204 7.02 -18.24 4.29
N LEU A 205 7.67 -17.09 4.13
CA LEU A 205 7.46 -15.91 4.95
C LEU A 205 7.00 -14.75 4.06
N ILE A 206 6.31 -13.76 4.62
CA ILE A 206 5.86 -12.58 3.85
C ILE A 206 6.23 -11.32 4.63
N GLY A 207 6.97 -10.39 4.00
CA GLY A 207 7.29 -9.07 4.54
C GLY A 207 6.08 -8.14 4.57
N GLY A 208 6.12 -7.09 5.41
CA GLY A 208 5.02 -6.11 5.49
C GLY A 208 4.86 -5.27 4.22
N ASP A 209 5.86 -5.29 3.33
CA ASP A 209 5.84 -4.75 1.97
C ASP A 209 5.05 -5.63 0.97
N GLY A 210 4.76 -6.88 1.33
CA GLY A 210 4.15 -7.88 0.46
C GLY A 210 5.12 -8.80 -0.29
N THR A 211 6.43 -8.71 -0.05
CA THR A 211 7.40 -9.63 -0.66
C THR A 211 7.35 -10.99 0.03
N VAL A 212 7.22 -12.06 -0.76
CA VAL A 212 7.31 -13.44 -0.25
C VAL A 212 8.76 -13.88 -0.23
N PHE A 213 9.18 -14.48 0.88
CA PHE A 213 10.49 -15.10 1.05
C PHE A 213 10.31 -16.63 1.06
N GLU A 214 11.01 -17.32 0.17
CA GLU A 214 11.07 -18.77 0.13
C GLU A 214 11.82 -19.30 1.36
N GLY A 215 11.11 -19.94 2.29
CA GLY A 215 11.70 -20.71 3.38
C GLY A 215 12.06 -22.10 2.87
N ARG A 216 11.39 -23.13 3.38
CA ARG A 216 11.51 -24.50 2.85
C ARG A 216 10.88 -24.70 1.46
N GLY A 217 10.08 -23.74 0.99
CA GLY A 217 9.45 -23.80 -0.34
C GLY A 217 8.31 -24.82 -0.41
N TRP A 218 8.00 -25.28 -1.63
CA TRP A 218 6.80 -26.07 -1.93
C TRP A 218 6.91 -27.57 -1.65
N THR A 219 8.13 -28.13 -1.72
CA THR A 219 8.35 -29.58 -1.83
C THR A 219 9.07 -30.19 -0.62
N VAL A 220 9.28 -29.40 0.44
CA VAL A 220 9.98 -29.81 1.66
C VAL A 220 9.09 -29.58 2.88
N GLU A 221 9.07 -30.55 3.79
CA GLU A 221 8.24 -30.52 4.99
C GLU A 221 8.65 -29.39 5.94
N GLY A 222 7.64 -28.70 6.48
CA GLY A 222 7.80 -27.64 7.49
C GLY A 222 8.33 -28.11 8.85
N ALA A 223 8.54 -27.16 9.75
CA ALA A 223 8.70 -27.39 11.19
C ALA A 223 7.87 -26.38 12.02
N HIS A 224 6.75 -25.93 11.47
CA HIS A 224 5.92 -24.85 12.01
C HIS A 224 4.70 -25.34 12.80
N SER A 225 4.21 -26.56 12.56
CA SER A 225 3.06 -27.15 13.25
C SER A 225 3.27 -28.65 13.50
N TYR A 226 3.59 -28.98 14.74
CA TYR A 226 3.80 -30.38 15.18
C TYR A 226 2.57 -31.25 14.84
N GLY A 227 2.82 -32.45 14.32
CA GLY A 227 1.77 -33.37 13.86
C GLY A 227 1.04 -32.97 12.57
N ASN A 228 1.37 -31.83 11.95
CA ASN A 228 0.70 -31.34 10.75
C ASN A 228 1.65 -30.90 9.61
N ASN A 229 2.95 -30.72 9.89
CA ASN A 229 3.97 -30.35 8.90
C ASN A 229 3.88 -31.18 7.59
N TYR A 230 3.91 -32.52 7.67
CA TYR A 230 3.85 -33.45 6.53
C TYR A 230 2.64 -33.31 5.58
N LYS A 231 1.60 -32.57 5.98
CA LYS A 231 0.35 -32.36 5.23
C LYS A 231 -0.04 -30.89 5.11
N SER A 232 0.92 -29.97 5.26
CA SER A 232 0.61 -28.53 5.21
C SER A 232 1.72 -27.67 4.62
N ILE A 233 1.33 -26.49 4.12
CA ILE A 233 2.24 -25.39 3.79
C ILE A 233 2.10 -24.33 4.89
N GLY A 234 3.19 -24.06 5.63
CA GLY A 234 3.25 -23.02 6.65
C GLY A 234 3.66 -21.67 6.07
N ILE A 235 2.80 -20.66 6.23
CA ILE A 235 3.03 -19.29 5.76
C ILE A 235 3.10 -18.36 6.98
N ALA A 236 4.26 -17.74 7.23
CA ALA A 236 4.44 -16.80 8.33
C ALA A 236 4.45 -15.33 7.88
N PHE A 237 3.65 -14.51 8.52
CA PHE A 237 3.66 -13.07 8.35
C PHE A 237 4.75 -12.49 9.24
N ILE A 238 5.72 -11.77 8.66
CA ILE A 238 6.80 -11.13 9.41
C ILE A 238 6.19 -9.95 10.19
N GLY A 239 6.24 -10.05 11.51
CA GLY A 239 5.67 -9.08 12.45
C GLY A 239 4.92 -9.71 13.62
N THR A 240 4.25 -8.85 14.38
CA THR A 240 3.38 -9.23 15.52
C THR A 240 2.01 -8.59 15.35
N PHE A 241 0.95 -9.41 15.35
CA PHE A 241 -0.41 -9.00 14.98
C PHE A 241 -1.45 -9.32 16.07
N ASN A 242 -1.06 -9.14 17.33
CA ASN A 242 -1.97 -9.20 18.46
C ASN A 242 -2.95 -8.03 18.44
N ASP A 243 -2.42 -6.80 18.38
CA ASP A 243 -3.21 -5.57 18.49
C ASP A 243 -3.32 -4.79 17.16
N ILE A 244 -2.51 -5.16 16.15
CA ILE A 244 -2.49 -4.55 14.83
C ILE A 244 -2.83 -5.56 13.73
N LYS A 245 -3.52 -5.10 12.69
CA LYS A 245 -3.83 -5.89 11.49
C LYS A 245 -2.61 -5.89 10.55
N PRO A 246 -2.28 -7.02 9.87
CA PRO A 246 -1.23 -7.01 8.85
C PRO A 246 -1.59 -6.07 7.69
N PRO A 247 -0.60 -5.40 7.06
CA PRO A 247 -0.84 -4.57 5.87
C PRO A 247 -1.60 -5.33 4.77
N ASP A 248 -2.51 -4.66 4.08
CA ASP A 248 -3.33 -5.28 3.03
C ASP A 248 -2.46 -5.85 1.88
N VAL A 249 -1.28 -5.27 1.63
CA VAL A 249 -0.29 -5.81 0.67
C VAL A 249 0.28 -7.16 1.11
N GLN A 250 0.57 -7.36 2.39
CA GLN A 250 1.07 -8.62 2.96
C GLN A 250 -0.01 -9.72 2.89
N MET A 251 -1.25 -9.36 3.20
CA MET A 251 -2.40 -10.27 3.06
C MET A 251 -2.74 -10.60 1.61
N SER A 252 -2.65 -9.62 0.71
CA SER A 252 -2.85 -9.81 -0.74
C SER A 252 -1.79 -10.74 -1.32
N ALA A 253 -0.52 -10.55 -0.95
CA ALA A 253 0.58 -11.45 -1.32
C ALA A 253 0.33 -12.89 -0.85
N CYS A 254 -0.16 -13.10 0.38
CA CYS A 254 -0.55 -14.43 0.88
C CYS A 254 -1.63 -15.08 0.01
N LYS A 255 -2.72 -14.36 -0.29
CA LYS A 255 -3.82 -14.87 -1.14
C LYS A 255 -3.33 -15.23 -2.54
N LYS A 256 -2.46 -14.40 -3.14
CA LYS A 256 -1.81 -14.69 -4.45
C LYS A 256 -0.86 -15.88 -4.38
N LEU A 257 -0.11 -16.04 -3.28
CA LEU A 257 0.80 -17.16 -3.06
C LEU A 257 0.04 -18.49 -2.94
N ILE A 258 -1.05 -18.52 -2.18
CA ILE A 258 -1.91 -19.70 -2.04
C ILE A 258 -2.54 -20.04 -3.40
N ALA A 259 -3.11 -19.07 -4.11
CA ALA A 259 -3.68 -19.28 -5.44
C ALA A 259 -2.63 -19.81 -6.46
N LYS A 260 -1.37 -19.34 -6.37
CA LYS A 260 -0.24 -19.88 -7.15
C LYS A 260 0.08 -21.33 -6.75
N GLY A 261 0.07 -21.66 -5.46
CA GLY A 261 0.27 -23.02 -4.95
C GLY A 261 -0.81 -23.99 -5.42
N VAL A 262 -2.08 -23.57 -5.43
CA VAL A 262 -3.20 -24.35 -5.98
C VAL A 262 -3.02 -24.56 -7.49
N LYS A 263 -2.78 -23.48 -8.25
CA LYS A 263 -2.57 -23.56 -9.72
C LYS A 263 -1.40 -24.46 -10.13
N LEU A 264 -0.38 -24.59 -9.28
CA LEU A 264 0.79 -25.44 -9.52
C LEU A 264 0.65 -26.87 -8.98
N GLY A 265 -0.48 -27.22 -8.35
CA GLY A 265 -0.70 -28.56 -7.78
C GLY A 265 0.04 -28.84 -6.47
N TYR A 266 0.55 -27.81 -5.79
CA TYR A 266 1.19 -27.95 -4.47
C TYR A 266 0.18 -27.91 -3.31
N ILE A 267 -0.93 -27.20 -3.50
CA ILE A 267 -2.05 -27.09 -2.56
C ILE A 267 -3.30 -27.63 -3.25
N LYS A 268 -4.18 -28.33 -2.53
CA LYS A 268 -5.47 -28.78 -3.10
C LYS A 268 -6.41 -27.61 -3.39
N GLU A 269 -7.32 -27.77 -4.35
CA GLU A 269 -8.37 -26.78 -4.61
C GLU A 269 -9.32 -26.62 -3.41
N ASP A 270 -9.62 -27.70 -2.70
CA ASP A 270 -10.50 -27.75 -1.52
C ASP A 270 -9.75 -27.59 -0.18
N TYR A 271 -8.59 -26.94 -0.19
CA TYR A 271 -7.74 -26.82 1.00
C TYR A 271 -8.46 -26.21 2.22
N LYS A 272 -7.97 -26.55 3.42
CA LYS A 272 -8.37 -25.92 4.68
C LYS A 272 -7.35 -24.84 5.06
N LEU A 273 -7.81 -23.61 5.21
CA LEU A 273 -7.04 -22.50 5.78
C LEU A 273 -7.20 -22.54 7.31
N LEU A 274 -6.07 -22.68 8.00
CA LEU A 274 -5.98 -22.80 9.46
C LEU A 274 -5.02 -21.74 10.02
N ALA A 275 -5.21 -21.38 11.28
CA ALA A 275 -4.31 -20.58 12.08
C ALA A 275 -3.54 -21.47 13.06
N ALA A 276 -2.26 -21.16 13.30
CA ALA A 276 -1.39 -21.95 14.17
C ALA A 276 -2.00 -22.28 15.56
N ARG A 277 -2.68 -21.30 16.19
CA ARG A 277 -3.40 -21.45 17.46
C ARG A 277 -4.55 -22.46 17.49
N GLN A 278 -5.02 -22.95 16.33
CA GLN A 278 -6.00 -24.03 16.28
C GLN A 278 -5.36 -25.42 16.50
N LEU A 279 -4.03 -25.51 16.30
CA LEU A 279 -3.29 -26.77 16.28
C LEU A 279 -2.29 -26.89 17.45
N ALA A 280 -2.01 -25.79 18.15
CA ALA A 280 -1.11 -25.75 19.30
C ALA A 280 -1.49 -24.62 20.27
N ALA A 281 -1.05 -24.73 21.52
CA ALA A 281 -1.15 -23.66 22.52
C ALA A 281 -0.16 -22.52 22.18
N THR A 282 -0.57 -21.62 21.29
CA THR A 282 0.22 -20.45 20.84
C THR A 282 -0.71 -19.27 20.56
N GLU A 283 -0.20 -18.04 20.65
CA GLU A 283 -0.92 -16.87 20.17
C GLU A 283 -0.85 -16.70 18.65
N SER A 284 0.07 -17.36 17.95
CA SER A 284 0.24 -17.21 16.49
C SER A 284 -1.06 -17.55 15.73
N PRO A 285 -1.51 -16.75 14.74
CA PRO A 285 -0.84 -15.63 14.09
C PRO A 285 -1.16 -14.24 14.67
N GLY A 286 -1.66 -14.18 15.91
CA GLY A 286 -2.03 -12.96 16.62
C GLY A 286 -3.53 -12.71 16.66
N ALA A 287 -4.02 -12.05 17.71
CA ALA A 287 -5.46 -11.93 17.97
C ALA A 287 -6.24 -11.17 16.88
N VAL A 288 -5.79 -9.98 16.47
CA VAL A 288 -6.43 -9.22 15.39
C VAL A 288 -6.33 -9.96 14.05
N PHE A 289 -5.18 -10.54 13.71
CA PHE A 289 -5.06 -11.26 12.43
C PHE A 289 -5.87 -12.57 12.41
N TYR A 290 -5.98 -13.28 13.54
CA TYR A 290 -6.87 -14.44 13.68
C TYR A 290 -8.35 -14.10 13.46
N ALA A 291 -8.80 -12.91 13.89
CA ALA A 291 -10.15 -12.44 13.61
C ALA A 291 -10.37 -12.16 12.11
N GLU A 292 -9.39 -11.55 11.44
CA GLU A 292 -9.38 -11.30 10.00
C GLU A 292 -9.40 -12.61 9.18
N LEU A 293 -8.59 -13.62 9.54
CA LEU A 293 -8.51 -14.91 8.82
C LEU A 293 -9.83 -15.67 8.77
N LYS A 294 -10.71 -15.51 9.77
CA LYS A 294 -12.06 -16.10 9.78
C LYS A 294 -12.96 -15.59 8.65
N THR A 295 -12.61 -14.47 8.03
CA THR A 295 -13.35 -13.89 6.90
C THR A 295 -12.84 -14.36 5.54
N TRP A 296 -11.71 -15.09 5.51
CA TRP A 296 -11.09 -15.51 4.26
C TRP A 296 -11.76 -16.76 3.69
N PRO A 297 -11.74 -16.94 2.35
CA PRO A 297 -12.07 -18.21 1.72
C PRO A 297 -11.26 -19.37 2.35
N HIS A 298 -11.84 -20.57 2.34
CA HIS A 298 -11.24 -21.79 2.88
C HIS A 298 -10.98 -21.81 4.40
N TRP A 299 -11.37 -20.77 5.15
CA TRP A 299 -11.31 -20.80 6.62
C TRP A 299 -12.05 -22.03 7.18
N SER A 300 -11.35 -22.84 7.99
CA SER A 300 -11.93 -24.05 8.58
C SER A 300 -11.86 -24.04 10.11
N LEU A 301 -12.91 -24.59 10.74
CA LEU A 301 -12.93 -24.94 12.16
C LEU A 301 -12.66 -26.45 12.38
N GLU A 302 -12.66 -27.24 11.30
CA GLU A 302 -12.40 -28.68 11.34
C GLU A 302 -10.90 -28.98 11.17
N LEU A 303 -10.34 -29.80 12.04
CA LEU A 303 -8.92 -30.19 12.08
C LEU A 303 -8.66 -31.56 11.43
#